data_AF-A0A154R0S5-F1
#
_entry.id   AF-A0A154R0S5-F1
#
_cell.length_a   1.000
_cell.length_b   1.000
_cell.length_c   1.000
_cell.angle_alpha   90.00
_cell.angle_beta   90.00
_cell.angle_gamma   90.00
#
_symmetry.space_group_name_H-M   'P 1'
#
loop_
_entity.id
_entity.type
_entity.pdbx_description
1 polymer ?
#
loop_
_entity_poly.entity_id
_entity_poly.type
_entity_poly.pdbx_seq_one_letter_code
_entity_poly.pdbx_strand_id
1 'polypeptide(L)'
;MAEGLGRRVGRALADARHRHNGIHRARKGLRVQRALLALLRPALDPAGRARLDRIDTRLKRLCRGLSHLRDAHVAVLAAEALDDAPSPRLRQRLVKELTRQRDRITRHALRLDPAFAARRGAVAAVRAELAALPWQRLDTRAMKQAISRSQRRVERAARKANRSPTTPNRHRWRRRLRRLRLQVESIEQAQDLGAAITLDGLPGSHRLKQQADRLGRLQDVQLLCRLARRIDRVRNDQRLRTLLAVAMRAARAGYAEAG
;
A
#
# COMPACT_ATOMS: atom_id res chain seq x y z
N MET A 1 -18.15 9.77 5.50
CA MET A 1 -16.72 9.36 5.43
C MET A 1 -16.21 8.96 4.04
N ALA A 2 -16.90 8.09 3.28
CA ALA A 2 -16.39 7.54 2.01
C ALA A 2 -16.20 8.58 0.87
N GLU A 3 -17.06 9.59 0.79
CA GLU A 3 -17.03 10.62 -0.27
C GLU A 3 -15.79 11.54 -0.19
N GLY A 4 -15.42 11.96 1.02
CA GLY A 4 -14.27 12.83 1.25
C GLY A 4 -12.94 12.16 0.85
N LEU A 5 -12.87 10.84 0.91
CA LEU A 5 -11.68 10.08 0.50
C LEU A 5 -11.52 10.04 -1.02
N GLY A 6 -12.62 9.92 -1.78
CA GLY A 6 -12.57 9.95 -3.25
C GLY A 6 -12.09 11.30 -3.79
N ARG A 7 -12.57 12.41 -3.21
CA ARG A 7 -12.10 13.77 -3.53
C ARG A 7 -10.59 13.92 -3.27
N ARG A 8 -10.10 13.42 -2.13
CA ARG A 8 -8.67 13.44 -1.79
C ARG A 8 -7.81 12.64 -2.77
N VAL A 9 -8.27 11.48 -3.25
CA VAL A 9 -7.55 10.70 -4.27
C VAL A 9 -7.42 11.49 -5.58
N GLY A 10 -8.52 12.09 -6.06
CA GLY A 10 -8.49 12.91 -7.28
C GLY A 10 -7.55 14.10 -7.18
N ARG A 11 -7.60 14.85 -6.06
CA ARG A 11 -6.67 15.97 -5.80
C ARG A 11 -5.22 15.52 -5.70
N ALA A 12 -4.96 14.39 -5.03
CA ALA A 12 -3.62 13.86 -4.92
C ALA A 12 -3.02 13.47 -6.28
N LEU A 13 -3.81 12.96 -7.22
CA LEU A 13 -3.35 12.68 -8.59
C LEU A 13 -3.09 13.96 -9.40
N ALA A 14 -3.81 15.04 -9.11
CA ALA A 14 -3.64 16.34 -9.76
C ALA A 14 -2.44 17.14 -9.21
N ASP A 15 -1.83 16.73 -8.09
CA ASP A 15 -0.69 17.41 -7.50
C ASP A 15 0.56 17.27 -8.37
N ALA A 16 0.74 18.21 -9.29
CA ALA A 16 1.87 18.25 -10.21
C ALA A 16 3.18 18.60 -9.50
N ARG A 17 3.13 19.48 -8.49
CA ARG A 17 4.31 19.95 -7.73
C ARG A 17 4.94 18.82 -6.92
N HIS A 18 4.12 18.00 -6.27
CA HIS A 18 4.58 16.87 -5.47
C HIS A 18 4.11 15.53 -6.03
N ARG A 19 4.36 15.30 -7.33
CA ARG A 19 3.82 14.17 -8.10
C ARG A 19 3.95 12.82 -7.40
N HIS A 20 5.13 12.49 -6.88
CA HIS A 20 5.37 11.20 -6.24
C HIS A 20 4.62 11.05 -4.91
N ASN A 21 4.53 12.12 -4.12
CA ASN A 21 3.71 12.18 -2.91
C ASN A 21 2.21 12.12 -3.25
N GLY A 22 1.79 12.77 -4.33
CA GLY A 22 0.47 12.67 -4.91
C GLY A 22 0.08 11.22 -5.24
N ILE A 23 0.93 10.51 -5.98
CA ILE A 23 0.74 9.08 -6.29
C ILE A 23 0.69 8.22 -5.01
N HIS A 24 1.57 8.50 -4.03
CA HIS A 24 1.54 7.80 -2.75
C HIS A 24 0.21 8.00 -2.01
N ARG A 25 -0.24 9.26 -1.86
CA ARG A 25 -1.50 9.63 -1.19
C ARG A 25 -2.71 9.04 -1.92
N ALA A 26 -2.74 9.09 -3.25
CA ALA A 26 -3.79 8.47 -4.06
C ALA A 26 -3.86 6.96 -3.81
N ARG A 27 -2.73 6.26 -3.81
CA ARG A 27 -2.68 4.80 -3.48
C ARG A 27 -3.10 4.53 -2.05
N LYS A 28 -2.73 5.38 -1.08
CA LYS A 28 -3.19 5.25 0.31
C LYS A 28 -4.72 5.39 0.36
N GLY A 29 -5.28 6.44 -0.24
CA GLY A 29 -6.73 6.68 -0.27
C GLY A 29 -7.53 5.55 -0.90
N LEU A 30 -7.10 5.04 -2.06
CA LEU A 30 -7.74 3.88 -2.70
C LEU A 30 -7.69 2.63 -1.81
N ARG A 31 -6.59 2.40 -1.07
CA ARG A 31 -6.50 1.27 -0.12
C ARG A 31 -7.41 1.44 1.09
N VAL A 32 -7.58 2.67 1.58
CA VAL A 32 -8.53 3.00 2.65
C VAL A 32 -9.96 2.71 2.18
N GLN A 33 -10.37 3.19 1.00
CA GLN A 33 -11.70 2.90 0.44
C GLN A 33 -11.96 1.38 0.35
N ARG A 34 -10.97 0.60 -0.09
CA ARG A 34 -11.08 -0.87 -0.13
C ARG A 34 -11.13 -1.54 1.25
N ALA A 35 -10.55 -0.90 2.27
CA ALA A 35 -10.65 -1.36 3.65
C ALA A 35 -12.05 -1.09 4.21
N LEU A 36 -12.61 0.10 3.94
CA LEU A 36 -13.98 0.49 4.30
C LEU A 36 -15.03 -0.39 3.62
N LEU A 37 -14.88 -0.68 2.32
CA LEU A 37 -15.77 -1.62 1.63
C LEU A 37 -15.80 -3.00 2.32
N ALA A 38 -14.65 -3.46 2.82
CA ALA A 38 -14.61 -4.74 3.53
C ALA A 38 -15.38 -4.71 4.86
N LEU A 39 -15.61 -3.53 5.46
CA LEU A 39 -16.48 -3.37 6.63
C LEU A 39 -17.96 -3.51 6.29
N LEU A 40 -18.38 -3.01 5.13
CA LEU A 40 -19.79 -3.05 4.71
C LEU A 40 -20.25 -4.45 4.27
N ARG A 41 -19.34 -5.29 3.76
CA ARG A 41 -19.67 -6.62 3.19
C ARG A 41 -20.65 -7.46 4.03
N PRO A 42 -20.54 -7.56 5.36
CA PRO A 42 -21.43 -8.40 6.17
C PRO A 42 -22.89 -7.93 6.21
N ALA A 43 -23.12 -6.63 6.02
CA ALA A 43 -24.45 -6.01 6.07
C ALA A 43 -25.20 -6.07 4.72
N LEU A 44 -24.60 -6.69 3.70
CA LEU A 44 -25.15 -6.74 2.36
C LEU A 44 -25.72 -8.12 2.04
N ASP A 45 -26.85 -8.11 1.35
CA ASP A 45 -27.44 -9.26 0.65
C ASP A 45 -26.53 -9.73 -0.52
N PRO A 46 -26.82 -10.88 -1.18
CA PRO A 46 -26.00 -11.37 -2.29
C PRO A 46 -25.79 -10.37 -3.43
N ALA A 47 -26.82 -9.62 -3.83
CA ALA A 47 -26.74 -8.64 -4.91
C ALA A 47 -25.86 -7.44 -4.54
N GLY A 48 -26.01 -6.92 -3.32
CA GLY A 48 -25.17 -5.88 -2.74
C GLY A 48 -23.72 -6.32 -2.63
N ARG A 49 -23.45 -7.57 -2.25
CA ARG A 49 -22.09 -8.14 -2.22
C ARG A 49 -21.47 -8.22 -3.62
N ALA A 50 -22.25 -8.63 -4.63
CA ALA A 50 -21.78 -8.65 -6.02
C ALA A 50 -21.43 -7.25 -6.51
N ARG A 51 -22.29 -6.25 -6.23
CA ARG A 51 -22.01 -4.83 -6.54
C ARG A 51 -20.73 -4.35 -5.85
N LEU A 52 -20.57 -4.66 -4.56
CA LEU A 52 -19.37 -4.32 -3.79
C LEU A 52 -18.09 -4.94 -4.37
N ASP A 53 -18.14 -6.20 -4.82
CA ASP A 53 -17.00 -6.90 -5.40
C ASP A 53 -16.56 -6.30 -6.75
N ARG A 54 -17.51 -5.81 -7.56
CA ARG A 54 -17.21 -5.02 -8.77
C ARG A 54 -16.48 -3.73 -8.43
N ILE A 55 -16.93 -3.00 -7.41
CA ILE A 55 -16.31 -1.76 -6.95
C ILE A 55 -14.89 -2.03 -6.39
N ASP A 56 -14.70 -3.03 -5.50
CA ASP A 56 -13.37 -3.40 -4.98
C ASP A 56 -12.41 -3.78 -6.12
N THR A 57 -12.91 -4.47 -7.14
CA THR A 57 -12.13 -4.85 -8.32
C THR A 57 -11.64 -3.63 -9.10
N ARG A 58 -12.50 -2.63 -9.31
CA ARG A 58 -12.11 -1.37 -9.98
C ARG A 58 -11.11 -0.57 -9.16
N LEU A 59 -11.35 -0.41 -7.86
CA LEU A 59 -10.37 0.22 -6.94
C LEU A 59 -9.03 -0.52 -6.94
N LYS A 60 -9.05 -1.86 -7.00
CA LYS A 60 -7.86 -2.71 -7.08
C LYS A 60 -7.12 -2.52 -8.40
N ARG A 61 -7.83 -2.38 -9.53
CA ARG A 61 -7.24 -2.06 -10.84
C ARG A 61 -6.59 -0.67 -10.82
N LEU A 62 -7.28 0.36 -10.32
CA LEU A 62 -6.73 1.70 -10.13
C LEU A 62 -5.47 1.70 -9.26
N CYS A 63 -5.51 0.99 -8.12
CA CYS A 63 -4.32 0.79 -7.31
C CYS A 63 -3.18 0.16 -8.10
N ARG A 64 -3.44 -0.95 -8.82
CA ARG A 64 -2.41 -1.67 -9.59
C ARG A 64 -1.81 -0.79 -10.69
N GLY A 65 -2.62 0.00 -11.39
CA GLY A 65 -2.20 0.93 -12.42
C GLY A 65 -1.30 2.07 -11.92
N LEU A 66 -1.17 2.26 -10.60
CA LEU A 66 -0.24 3.20 -9.97
C LEU A 66 0.95 2.49 -9.28
N SER A 67 1.00 1.14 -9.29
CA SER A 67 2.01 0.40 -8.54
C SER A 67 3.41 0.61 -9.10
N HIS A 68 3.60 0.51 -10.41
CA HIS A 68 4.94 0.68 -10.99
C HIS A 68 5.54 2.06 -10.69
N LEU A 69 4.72 3.13 -10.69
CA LEU A 69 5.15 4.49 -10.35
C LEU A 69 5.60 4.60 -8.90
N ARG A 70 4.79 4.05 -7.97
CA ARG A 70 5.15 4.05 -6.56
C ARG A 70 6.38 3.19 -6.31
N ASP A 71 6.46 2.03 -6.93
CA ASP A 71 7.53 1.07 -6.71
C ASP A 71 8.88 1.65 -7.18
N ALA A 72 8.90 2.35 -8.31
CA ALA A 72 10.10 3.08 -8.77
C ALA A 72 10.52 4.17 -7.77
N HIS A 73 9.58 4.92 -7.20
CA HIS A 73 9.90 5.92 -6.17
C HIS A 73 10.30 5.29 -4.83
N VAL A 74 9.69 4.16 -4.42
CA VAL A 74 10.10 3.42 -3.21
C VAL A 74 11.53 2.93 -3.34
N ALA A 75 11.96 2.46 -4.50
CA ALA A 75 13.34 2.03 -4.68
C ALA A 75 14.34 3.17 -4.48
N VAL A 76 14.01 4.40 -4.89
CA VAL A 76 14.84 5.59 -4.59
C VAL A 76 14.93 5.81 -3.08
N LEU A 77 13.79 5.88 -2.38
CA LEU A 77 13.74 6.08 -0.92
C LEU A 77 14.49 4.97 -0.16
N ALA A 78 14.35 3.73 -0.62
CA ALA A 78 15.04 2.59 -0.01
C ALA A 78 16.56 2.62 -0.25
N ALA A 79 17.01 3.20 -1.37
CA ALA A 79 18.43 3.40 -1.62
C ALA A 79 19.01 4.58 -0.82
N GLU A 80 18.21 5.62 -0.60
CA GLU A 80 18.57 6.77 0.25
C GLU A 80 18.75 6.34 1.71
N ALA A 81 17.86 5.48 2.21
CA ALA A 81 17.88 4.94 3.58
C ALA A 81 18.91 3.82 3.81
N LEU A 82 19.86 3.61 2.90
CA LEU A 82 21.01 2.71 3.13
C LEU A 82 22.07 3.46 3.96
N ASP A 83 21.81 3.61 5.25
CA ASP A 83 22.68 4.36 6.16
C ASP A 83 24.05 3.68 6.34
N ASP A 84 24.11 2.35 6.32
CA ASP A 84 25.35 1.55 6.49
C ASP A 84 26.03 1.16 5.16
N ALA A 85 25.82 1.93 4.09
CA ALA A 85 26.49 1.66 2.82
C ALA A 85 28.01 1.86 2.98
N PRO A 86 28.86 0.86 2.66
CA PRO A 86 30.33 0.96 2.80
C PRO A 86 30.97 2.09 1.99
N SER A 87 30.21 2.72 1.09
CA SER A 87 30.66 3.86 0.30
C SER A 87 29.50 4.82 0.03
N PRO A 88 29.50 6.02 0.65
CA PRO A 88 28.53 7.08 0.35
C PRO A 88 28.48 7.45 -1.14
N ARG A 89 29.63 7.43 -1.82
CA ARG A 89 29.73 7.70 -3.28
C ARG A 89 28.98 6.64 -4.10
N LEU A 90 29.09 5.36 -3.74
CA LEU A 90 28.34 4.30 -4.43
C LEU A 90 26.83 4.42 -4.19
N ARG A 91 26.41 4.74 -2.97
CA ARG A 91 24.99 5.00 -2.66
C ARG A 91 24.44 6.15 -3.49
N GLN A 92 25.16 7.28 -3.57
CA GLN A 92 24.77 8.43 -4.39
C GLN A 92 24.63 8.05 -5.88
N ARG A 93 25.58 7.26 -6.42
CA ARG A 93 25.49 6.74 -7.81
C ARG A 93 24.26 5.87 -8.01
N LEU A 94 23.95 4.97 -7.08
CA LEU A 94 22.75 4.12 -7.13
C LEU A 94 21.46 4.95 -7.11
N VAL A 95 21.36 5.91 -6.18
CA VAL A 95 20.22 6.83 -6.04
C VAL A 95 20.01 7.61 -7.34
N LYS A 96 21.09 8.11 -7.95
CA LYS A 96 21.05 8.84 -9.22
C LYS A 96 20.47 7.99 -10.36
N GLU A 97 20.91 6.75 -10.51
CA GLU A 97 20.41 5.86 -11.56
C GLU A 97 18.94 5.45 -11.33
N LEU A 98 18.55 5.18 -10.07
CA LEU A 98 17.15 4.88 -9.73
C LEU A 98 16.23 6.09 -9.95
N THR A 99 16.72 7.30 -9.66
CA THR A 99 16.00 8.56 -9.88
C THR A 99 15.73 8.77 -11.36
N ARG A 100 16.76 8.62 -12.21
CA ARG A 100 16.61 8.68 -13.67
C ARG A 100 15.57 7.68 -14.18
N GLN A 101 15.59 6.45 -13.66
CA GLN A 101 14.63 5.42 -14.03
C GLN A 101 13.20 5.75 -13.57
N ARG A 102 13.03 6.22 -12.33
CA ARG A 102 11.74 6.68 -11.79
C ARG A 102 11.14 7.80 -12.63
N ASP A 103 11.96 8.77 -13.02
CA ASP A 103 11.51 9.93 -13.79
C ASP A 103 11.17 9.53 -15.23
N ARG A 104 11.92 8.61 -15.84
CA ARG A 104 11.59 8.01 -17.15
C ARG A 104 10.22 7.32 -17.11
N ILE A 105 9.98 6.47 -16.12
CA ILE A 105 8.69 5.76 -15.95
C ILE A 105 7.55 6.76 -15.73
N THR A 106 7.78 7.79 -14.92
CA THR A 106 6.77 8.81 -14.61
C THR A 106 6.42 9.65 -15.84
N ARG A 107 7.42 10.12 -16.60
CA ARG A 107 7.21 10.84 -17.86
C ARG A 107 6.44 10.00 -18.86
N HIS A 108 6.80 8.73 -19.02
CA HIS A 108 6.07 7.83 -19.92
C HIS A 108 4.59 7.67 -19.51
N ALA A 109 4.31 7.46 -18.23
CA ALA A 109 2.94 7.36 -17.75
C ALA A 109 2.14 8.66 -17.95
N LEU A 110 2.78 9.83 -17.83
CA LEU A 110 2.14 11.13 -18.06
C LEU A 110 1.91 11.42 -19.55
N ARG A 111 2.72 10.88 -20.46
CA ARG A 111 2.41 10.95 -21.90
C ARG A 111 1.15 10.16 -22.25
N LEU A 112 0.97 8.99 -21.63
CA LEU A 112 -0.20 8.13 -21.86
C LEU A 112 -1.48 8.63 -21.18
N ASP A 113 -1.35 9.32 -20.05
CA ASP A 113 -2.47 9.86 -19.27
C ASP A 113 -2.07 11.22 -18.69
N PRO A 114 -2.14 12.29 -19.51
CA PRO A 114 -1.76 13.64 -19.10
C PRO A 114 -2.47 14.07 -17.82
N ALA A 115 -1.69 14.58 -16.87
CA ALA A 115 -2.15 14.95 -15.53
C ALA A 115 -2.96 13.86 -14.79
N PHE A 116 -2.83 12.59 -15.19
CA PHE A 116 -3.66 11.47 -14.76
C PHE A 116 -5.17 11.70 -14.92
N ALA A 117 -5.60 12.44 -15.97
CA ALA A 117 -6.98 12.80 -16.22
C ALA A 117 -7.92 11.58 -16.32
N ALA A 118 -7.55 10.56 -17.08
CA ALA A 118 -8.36 9.35 -17.24
C ALA A 118 -8.51 8.60 -15.90
N ARG A 119 -7.41 8.47 -15.14
CA ARG A 119 -7.45 7.87 -13.79
C ARG A 119 -8.31 8.70 -12.82
N ARG A 120 -8.26 10.03 -12.89
CA ARG A 120 -9.10 10.92 -12.08
C ARG A 120 -10.58 10.74 -12.41
N GLY A 121 -10.95 10.67 -13.69
CA GLY A 121 -12.31 10.37 -14.13
C GLY A 121 -12.80 9.01 -13.61
N ALA A 122 -11.97 7.97 -13.72
CA ALA A 122 -12.29 6.65 -13.19
C ALA A 122 -12.47 6.64 -11.66
N VAL A 123 -11.67 7.42 -10.92
CA VAL A 123 -11.83 7.61 -9.46
C VAL A 123 -13.14 8.33 -9.15
N ALA A 124 -13.51 9.35 -9.93
CA ALA A 124 -14.76 10.08 -9.75
C ALA A 124 -15.98 9.18 -9.99
N ALA A 125 -15.96 8.34 -11.02
CA ALA A 125 -17.02 7.36 -11.29
C ALA A 125 -17.16 6.35 -10.14
N VAL A 126 -16.04 5.74 -9.71
CA VAL A 126 -16.05 4.81 -8.57
C VAL A 126 -16.55 5.49 -7.29
N ARG A 127 -16.23 6.77 -7.08
CA ARG A 127 -16.73 7.53 -5.93
C ARG A 127 -18.26 7.68 -5.96
N ALA A 128 -18.86 7.96 -7.11
CA ALA A 128 -20.32 8.05 -7.24
C ALA A 128 -20.98 6.71 -6.88
N GLU A 129 -20.42 5.60 -7.34
CA GLU A 129 -20.92 4.26 -6.98
C GLU A 129 -20.73 3.93 -5.51
N LEU A 130 -19.61 4.36 -4.91
CA LEU A 130 -19.37 4.21 -3.48
C LEU A 130 -20.41 4.98 -2.66
N ALA A 131 -20.80 6.18 -3.07
CA ALA A 131 -21.80 6.99 -2.38
C ALA A 131 -23.18 6.30 -2.39
N ALA A 132 -23.53 5.63 -3.49
CA ALA A 132 -24.79 4.92 -3.68
C ALA A 132 -24.84 3.50 -3.03
N LEU A 133 -23.85 3.14 -2.20
CA LEU A 133 -23.91 1.92 -1.38
C LEU A 133 -24.74 2.18 -0.11
N PRO A 134 -25.42 1.17 0.44
CA PRO A 134 -26.28 1.35 1.61
C PRO A 134 -25.47 1.41 2.92
N TRP A 135 -24.67 2.46 3.09
CA TRP A 135 -23.81 2.65 4.26
C TRP A 135 -24.57 2.69 5.58
N GLN A 136 -25.85 3.09 5.56
CA GLN A 136 -26.76 3.05 6.71
C GLN A 136 -26.98 1.64 7.27
N ARG A 137 -26.73 0.58 6.47
CA ARG A 137 -26.78 -0.81 6.96
C ARG A 137 -25.53 -1.20 7.74
N LEU A 138 -24.49 -0.38 7.78
CA LEU A 138 -23.26 -0.64 8.53
C LEU A 138 -23.47 -0.33 10.02
N ASP A 139 -23.98 -1.33 10.75
CA ASP A 139 -24.10 -1.26 12.21
C ASP A 139 -22.86 -1.82 12.94
N THR A 140 -22.85 -1.66 14.26
CA THR A 140 -21.77 -2.17 15.14
C THR A 140 -21.59 -3.68 15.01
N ARG A 141 -22.67 -4.45 14.82
CA ARG A 141 -22.61 -5.92 14.67
C ARG A 141 -21.87 -6.30 13.38
N ALA A 142 -22.21 -5.68 12.25
CA ALA A 142 -21.57 -5.88 10.97
C ALA A 142 -20.10 -5.46 11.02
N MET A 143 -19.78 -4.35 11.67
CA MET A 143 -18.41 -3.89 11.91
C MET A 143 -17.61 -4.94 12.70
N LYS A 144 -18.10 -5.40 13.86
CA LYS A 144 -17.48 -6.47 14.67
C LYS A 144 -17.22 -7.72 13.82
N GLN A 145 -18.22 -8.14 13.03
CA GLN A 145 -18.09 -9.32 12.18
C GLN A 145 -17.05 -9.14 11.06
N ALA A 146 -16.96 -7.96 10.44
CA ALA A 146 -15.96 -7.66 9.41
C ALA A 146 -14.53 -7.63 9.97
N ILE A 147 -14.35 -7.07 11.16
CA ILE A 147 -13.05 -7.01 11.83
C ILE A 147 -12.59 -8.40 12.27
N SER A 148 -13.46 -9.19 12.92
CA SER A 148 -13.17 -10.58 13.29
C SER A 148 -12.74 -11.42 12.08
N ARG A 149 -13.43 -11.28 10.95
CA ARG A 149 -13.02 -11.93 9.69
C ARG A 149 -11.64 -11.46 9.22
N SER A 150 -11.31 -10.18 9.40
CA SER A 150 -10.02 -9.61 8.98
C SER A 150 -8.87 -10.07 9.88
N GLN A 151 -9.08 -10.14 11.20
CA GLN A 151 -8.15 -10.73 12.18
C GLN A 151 -7.83 -12.19 11.85
N ARG A 152 -8.87 -13.04 11.72
CA ARG A 152 -8.70 -14.46 11.32
C ARG A 152 -7.90 -14.61 10.03
N ARG A 153 -8.11 -13.71 9.06
CA ARG A 153 -7.36 -13.74 7.78
C ARG A 153 -5.91 -13.32 7.96
N VAL A 154 -5.61 -12.37 8.86
CA VAL A 154 -4.24 -11.98 9.21
C VAL A 154 -3.54 -13.15 9.88
N GLU A 155 -4.12 -13.75 10.92
CA GLU A 155 -3.58 -14.91 11.65
C GLU A 155 -3.30 -16.09 10.73
N ARG A 156 -4.26 -16.47 9.88
CA ARG A 156 -4.07 -17.54 8.88
C ARG A 156 -2.92 -17.24 7.92
N ALA A 157 -2.73 -15.98 7.52
CA ALA A 157 -1.62 -15.61 6.66
C ALA A 157 -0.27 -15.56 7.39
N ALA A 158 -0.27 -15.13 8.67
CA ALA A 158 0.90 -15.18 9.52
C ALA A 158 1.38 -16.63 9.71
N ARG A 159 0.48 -17.54 10.13
CA ARG A 159 0.77 -18.97 10.24
C ARG A 159 1.35 -19.57 8.97
N LYS A 160 0.75 -19.26 7.81
CA LYS A 160 1.25 -19.72 6.50
C LYS A 160 2.63 -19.14 6.17
N ALA A 161 2.87 -17.87 6.47
CA ALA A 161 4.15 -17.21 6.23
C ALA A 161 5.26 -17.71 7.18
N ASN A 162 4.93 -18.10 8.41
CA ASN A 162 5.87 -18.67 9.35
C ASN A 162 6.24 -20.10 8.98
N ARG A 163 5.25 -20.94 8.66
CA ARG A 163 5.50 -22.32 8.16
C ARG A 163 6.23 -22.37 6.83
N SER A 164 5.97 -21.40 5.94
CA SER A 164 6.55 -21.35 4.60
C SER A 164 6.91 -19.91 4.25
N PRO A 165 8.14 -19.46 4.57
CA PRO A 165 8.58 -18.06 4.52
C PRO A 165 8.86 -17.52 3.11
N THR A 166 8.04 -17.89 2.12
CA THR A 166 8.16 -17.42 0.75
C THR A 166 7.75 -15.95 0.62
N THR A 167 8.35 -15.23 -0.34
CA THR A 167 7.99 -13.84 -0.67
C THR A 167 6.48 -13.66 -0.92
N PRO A 168 5.78 -14.55 -1.66
CA PRO A 168 4.33 -14.47 -1.83
C PRO A 168 3.54 -14.59 -0.52
N ASN A 169 3.94 -15.48 0.41
CA ASN A 169 3.25 -15.67 1.69
C ASN A 169 3.44 -14.45 2.60
N ARG A 170 4.68 -13.95 2.73
CA ARG A 170 4.99 -12.72 3.49
C ARG A 170 4.26 -11.51 2.91
N HIS A 171 4.20 -11.39 1.59
CA HIS A 171 3.46 -10.32 0.91
C HIS A 171 1.94 -10.43 1.14
N ARG A 172 1.38 -11.65 1.14
CA ARG A 172 -0.03 -11.90 1.47
C ARG A 172 -0.34 -11.50 2.92
N TRP A 173 0.54 -11.85 3.86
CA TRP A 173 0.40 -11.45 5.26
C TRP A 173 0.44 -9.93 5.43
N ARG A 174 1.48 -9.24 4.93
CA ARG A 174 1.58 -7.76 4.98
C ARG A 174 0.33 -7.08 4.40
N ARG A 175 -0.20 -7.58 3.28
CA ARG A 175 -1.41 -7.02 2.65
C ARG A 175 -2.66 -7.16 3.50
N ARG A 176 -2.82 -8.27 4.21
CA ARG A 176 -3.97 -8.50 5.10
C ARG A 176 -3.83 -7.68 6.37
N LEU A 177 -2.64 -7.64 6.97
CA LEU A 177 -2.33 -6.84 8.15
C LEU A 177 -2.60 -5.34 7.88
N ARG A 178 -2.14 -4.83 6.73
CA ARG A 178 -2.43 -3.46 6.31
C ARG A 178 -3.93 -3.19 6.16
N ARG A 179 -4.71 -4.15 5.65
CA ARG A 179 -6.16 -3.96 5.51
C ARG A 179 -6.80 -3.84 6.90
N LEU A 180 -6.50 -4.75 7.81
CA LEU A 180 -6.99 -4.69 9.20
C LEU A 180 -6.61 -3.36 9.85
N ARG A 181 -5.34 -2.95 9.74
CA ARG A 181 -4.87 -1.65 10.23
C ARG A 181 -5.70 -0.49 9.71
N LEU A 182 -5.96 -0.44 8.40
CA LEU A 182 -6.73 0.65 7.80
C LEU A 182 -8.20 0.63 8.22
N GLN A 183 -8.77 -0.54 8.53
CA GLN A 183 -10.13 -0.62 9.09
C GLN A 183 -10.15 -0.05 10.50
N VAL A 184 -9.23 -0.47 11.37
CA VAL A 184 -9.12 0.03 12.75
C VAL A 184 -8.82 1.54 12.75
N GLU A 185 -7.84 2.01 11.97
CA GLU A 185 -7.52 3.45 11.81
C GLU A 185 -8.74 4.27 11.36
N SER A 186 -9.64 3.70 10.54
CA SER A 186 -10.85 4.42 10.11
C SER A 186 -11.95 4.44 11.18
N ILE A 187 -11.98 3.43 12.05
CA ILE A 187 -12.91 3.36 13.18
C ILE A 187 -12.46 4.34 14.26
N GLU A 188 -11.18 4.31 14.63
CA GLU A 188 -10.57 5.26 15.58
C GLU A 188 -10.85 6.70 15.13
N GLN A 189 -10.59 7.03 13.86
CA GLN A 189 -10.91 8.35 13.30
C GLN A 189 -12.40 8.71 13.34
N ALA A 190 -13.31 7.73 13.28
CA ALA A 190 -14.73 8.00 13.40
C ALA A 190 -15.12 8.27 14.86
N GLN A 191 -14.53 7.54 15.81
CA GLN A 191 -14.70 7.74 17.25
C GLN A 191 -14.19 9.13 17.67
N ASP A 192 -13.00 9.53 17.18
CA ASP A 192 -12.42 10.87 17.42
C ASP A 192 -13.33 12.00 16.91
N LEU A 193 -14.16 11.72 15.91
CA LEU A 193 -15.15 12.66 15.36
C LEU A 193 -16.53 12.55 16.04
N GLY A 194 -16.63 11.83 17.16
CA GLY A 194 -17.86 11.71 17.96
C GLY A 194 -18.81 10.59 17.56
N ALA A 195 -18.39 9.66 16.69
CA ALA A 195 -19.25 8.50 16.36
C ALA A 195 -19.33 7.54 17.56
N ALA A 196 -20.55 7.23 18.00
CA ALA A 196 -20.84 6.26 19.06
C ALA A 196 -20.59 4.80 18.60
N ILE A 197 -19.33 4.44 18.38
CA ILE A 197 -18.88 3.13 17.95
C ILE A 197 -18.05 2.50 19.07
N THR A 198 -18.52 1.40 19.66
CA THR A 198 -17.77 0.66 20.68
C THR A 198 -17.37 -0.71 20.15
N LEU A 199 -16.07 -0.92 19.95
CA LEU A 199 -15.49 -2.19 19.50
C LEU A 199 -14.37 -2.61 20.44
N ASP A 200 -14.71 -3.42 21.44
CA ASP A 200 -13.76 -3.91 22.44
C ASP A 200 -12.79 -4.94 21.85
N GLY A 201 -11.58 -5.02 22.43
CA GLY A 201 -10.58 -6.03 22.07
C GLY A 201 -9.91 -5.83 20.71
N LEU A 202 -10.03 -4.64 20.11
CA LEU A 202 -9.32 -4.33 18.88
C LEU A 202 -7.84 -4.04 19.15
N PRO A 203 -6.91 -4.62 18.38
CA PRO A 203 -5.52 -4.18 18.42
C PRO A 203 -5.44 -2.76 17.86
N GLY A 204 -4.91 -1.82 18.65
CA GLY A 204 -4.76 -0.43 18.23
C GLY A 204 -4.00 -0.30 16.91
N SER A 205 -4.41 0.67 16.07
CA SER A 205 -3.87 0.83 14.72
C SER A 205 -2.35 1.08 14.69
N HIS A 206 -1.81 1.70 15.75
CA HIS A 206 -0.38 1.93 15.93
C HIS A 206 0.42 0.62 16.06
N ARG A 207 -0.04 -0.34 16.87
CA ARG A 207 0.61 -1.65 17.01
C ARG A 207 0.61 -2.42 15.67
N LEU A 208 -0.52 -2.40 14.97
CA LEU A 208 -0.64 -2.99 13.63
C LEU A 208 0.27 -2.29 12.60
N LYS A 209 0.47 -0.97 12.73
CA LYS A 209 1.40 -0.19 11.90
C LYS A 209 2.83 -0.67 12.09
N GLN A 210 3.30 -0.75 13.34
CA GLN A 210 4.65 -1.21 13.65
C GLN A 210 4.92 -2.60 13.06
N GLN A 211 3.99 -3.54 13.23
CA GLN A 211 4.12 -4.88 12.63
C GLN A 211 4.16 -4.85 11.09
N ALA A 212 3.32 -4.02 10.45
CA ALA A 212 3.30 -3.90 8.99
C ALA A 212 4.54 -3.22 8.41
N ASP A 213 5.14 -2.30 9.16
CA ASP A 213 6.36 -1.57 8.80
C ASP A 213 7.59 -2.47 8.94
N ARG A 214 7.67 -3.32 9.97
CA ARG A 214 8.69 -4.39 10.09
C ARG A 214 8.69 -5.32 8.87
N LEU A 215 7.52 -5.85 8.50
CA LEU A 215 7.35 -6.64 7.26
C LEU A 215 7.66 -5.84 5.99
N GLY A 216 7.64 -4.51 6.08
CA GLY A 216 7.83 -3.61 4.97
C GLY A 216 9.28 -3.38 4.58
N ARG A 217 10.17 -3.18 5.56
CA ARG A 217 11.58 -2.87 5.31
C ARG A 217 12.26 -3.90 4.41
N LEU A 218 12.13 -5.19 4.72
CA LEU A 218 12.69 -6.26 3.89
C LEU A 218 12.13 -6.23 2.45
N GLN A 219 10.82 -5.99 2.28
CA GLN A 219 10.19 -5.95 0.96
C GLN A 219 10.65 -4.74 0.15
N ASP A 220 10.89 -3.61 0.80
CA ASP A 220 11.31 -2.38 0.13
C ASP A 220 12.76 -2.53 -0.36
N VAL A 221 13.65 -3.20 0.40
CA VAL A 221 15.00 -3.59 -0.06
C VAL A 221 14.95 -4.65 -1.16
N GLN A 222 14.07 -5.64 -1.06
CA GLN A 222 13.85 -6.63 -2.15
C GLN A 222 13.39 -5.96 -3.45
N LEU A 223 12.53 -4.95 -3.34
CA LEU A 223 12.06 -4.17 -4.47
C LEU A 223 13.21 -3.34 -5.07
N LEU A 224 13.99 -2.66 -4.22
CA LEU A 224 15.20 -1.95 -4.61
C LEU A 224 16.13 -2.84 -5.44
N CYS A 225 16.55 -3.99 -4.90
CA CYS A 225 17.48 -4.88 -5.60
C CYS A 225 16.91 -5.35 -6.95
N ARG A 226 15.61 -5.65 -7.02
CA ARG A 226 14.94 -6.11 -8.25
C ARG A 226 14.91 -5.02 -9.31
N LEU A 227 14.58 -3.79 -8.95
CA LEU A 227 14.51 -2.68 -9.90
C LEU A 227 15.91 -2.22 -10.33
N ALA A 228 16.86 -2.17 -9.40
CA ALA A 228 18.25 -1.83 -9.68
C ALA A 228 18.88 -2.78 -10.70
N ARG A 229 18.65 -4.10 -10.60
CA ARG A 229 19.16 -5.10 -11.57
C ARG A 229 18.63 -4.94 -12.99
N ARG A 230 17.55 -4.19 -13.20
CA ARG A 230 17.01 -3.89 -14.54
C ARG A 230 17.64 -2.67 -15.20
N ILE A 231 18.53 -1.96 -14.49
CA ILE A 231 19.25 -0.80 -15.01
C ILE A 231 20.64 -1.29 -15.43
N ASP A 232 20.97 -1.20 -16.71
CA ASP A 232 22.21 -1.78 -17.26
C ASP A 232 23.46 -1.26 -16.55
N ARG A 233 23.52 0.06 -16.29
CA ARG A 233 24.63 0.70 -15.56
C ARG A 233 24.81 0.17 -14.13
N VAL A 234 23.74 -0.29 -13.49
CA VAL A 234 23.79 -0.87 -12.14
C VAL A 234 24.07 -2.37 -12.22
N ARG A 235 23.49 -3.06 -13.21
CA ARG A 235 23.68 -4.50 -13.44
C ARG A 235 25.14 -4.82 -13.77
N ASN A 236 25.82 -3.95 -14.52
CA ASN A 236 27.17 -4.16 -15.01
C ASN A 236 28.25 -3.60 -14.07
N ASP A 237 27.89 -2.89 -13.00
CA ASP A 237 28.84 -2.34 -12.02
C ASP A 237 28.98 -3.28 -10.81
N GLN A 238 30.13 -3.95 -10.69
CA GLN A 238 30.38 -4.91 -9.62
C GLN A 238 30.25 -4.30 -8.22
N ARG A 239 30.69 -3.05 -8.03
CA ARG A 239 30.66 -2.38 -6.73
C ARG A 239 29.22 -2.11 -6.29
N LEU A 240 28.37 -1.70 -7.23
CA LEU A 240 26.94 -1.53 -6.96
C LEU A 240 26.23 -2.86 -6.69
N ARG A 241 26.61 -3.94 -7.36
CA ARG A 241 26.07 -5.29 -7.04
C ARG A 241 26.43 -5.72 -5.63
N THR A 242 27.67 -5.50 -5.20
CA THR A 242 28.13 -5.80 -3.84
C THR A 242 27.35 -4.99 -2.80
N LEU A 243 27.15 -3.69 -3.02
CA LEU A 243 26.34 -2.82 -2.16
C LEU A 243 24.91 -3.37 -1.98
N LEU A 244 24.24 -3.75 -3.07
CA LEU A 244 22.89 -4.32 -3.02
C LEU A 244 22.86 -5.68 -2.30
N ALA A 245 23.91 -6.49 -2.41
CA ALA A 245 24.01 -7.76 -1.70
C ALA A 245 24.17 -7.56 -0.19
N VAL A 246 25.00 -6.60 0.24
CA VAL A 246 25.15 -6.20 1.65
C VAL A 246 23.81 -5.72 2.21
N ALA A 247 23.14 -4.79 1.52
CA ALA A 247 21.84 -4.27 1.93
C ALA A 247 20.79 -5.39 2.08
N MET A 248 20.76 -6.36 1.15
CA MET A 248 19.86 -7.51 1.24
C MET A 248 20.17 -8.41 2.44
N ARG A 249 21.45 -8.62 2.78
CA ARG A 249 21.83 -9.40 3.97
C ARG A 249 21.40 -8.71 5.25
N ALA A 250 21.71 -7.42 5.41
CA ALA A 250 21.30 -6.62 6.57
C ALA A 250 19.77 -6.62 6.74
N ALA A 251 19.01 -6.42 5.65
CA ALA A 251 17.55 -6.44 5.69
C ALA A 251 16.95 -7.81 6.05
N ARG A 252 17.67 -8.92 5.75
CA ARG A 252 17.26 -10.26 6.17
C ARG A 252 17.58 -10.51 7.64
N ALA A 253 18.75 -10.09 8.12
CA ALA A 253 19.15 -10.20 9.52
C ALA A 253 18.16 -9.44 10.44
N GLY A 254 17.92 -8.16 10.17
CA GLY A 254 16.96 -7.36 10.95
C GLY A 254 15.49 -7.79 10.79
N TYR A 255 15.18 -8.67 9.84
CA TYR A 255 13.87 -9.35 9.79
C TYR A 255 13.85 -10.58 10.69
N ALA A 256 14.94 -11.35 10.76
CA ALA A 256 15.05 -12.55 11.58
C ALA A 256 15.07 -12.23 13.08
N GLU A 257 15.78 -11.18 13.49
CA GLU A 257 15.83 -10.72 14.90
C GLU A 257 14.50 -10.14 15.41
N ALA A 258 13.58 -9.81 14.49
CA ALA A 258 12.33 -9.14 14.81
C ALA A 258 11.10 -10.06 14.81
N GLY A 259 11.27 -11.35 14.51
CA GLY A 259 10.22 -12.36 14.38
C GLY A 259 10.28 -13.41 15.45
#